data_AF-A0A821YH03-F1
#
_entry.id   AF-A0A821YH03-F1
#
_cell.length_a   1.000
_cell.length_b   1.000
_cell.length_c   1.000
_cell.angle_alpha   90.00
_cell.angle_beta   90.00
_cell.angle_gamma   90.00
#
_symmetry.space_group_name_H-M   'P 1'
#
loop_
_entity.id
_entity.type
_entity.pdbx_description
1 polymer ?
#
loop_
_entity_poly.entity_id
_entity_poly.type
_entity_poly.pdbx_seq_one_letter_code
_entity_poly.pdbx_strand_id
1 'polypeptide(L)'
;RHRNSSSSSSNSFWYRSKFFLKPSSSSLQAFLDSSGQIVKESDLMGNIAADYYEEFFKASNIVRPHPYTDSPAIEYDNINEVIPEVKLD
;
A
#
# COMPACT_ATOMS: atom_id res chain seq x y z
N ARG A 1 -17.14 7.85 1.08
CA ARG A 1 -17.96 6.65 1.36
C ARG A 1 -18.86 6.39 0.16
N HIS A 2 -18.28 5.94 -0.95
CA HIS A 2 -18.97 5.77 -2.22
C HIS A 2 -18.58 4.41 -2.83
N ARG A 3 -18.67 3.34 -2.03
CA ARG A 3 -18.78 1.99 -2.59
C ARG A 3 -20.09 1.94 -3.36
N ASN A 4 -20.08 1.39 -4.58
CA ASN A 4 -21.22 1.43 -5.50
C ASN A 4 -21.59 2.86 -5.99
N SER A 5 -20.61 3.72 -6.18
CA SER A 5 -20.86 4.97 -6.92
C SER A 5 -21.12 4.67 -8.39
N SER A 6 -22.05 5.40 -9.01
CA SER A 6 -22.26 5.39 -10.46
C SER A 6 -21.14 6.08 -11.25
N SER A 7 -20.00 6.40 -10.61
CA SER A 7 -18.85 6.95 -11.31
C SER A 7 -18.28 5.93 -12.31
N SER A 8 -17.83 6.43 -13.46
CA SER A 8 -17.28 5.61 -14.55
C SER A 8 -16.13 4.72 -14.08
N SER A 9 -15.25 5.25 -13.23
CA SER A 9 -14.09 4.53 -12.67
C SER A 9 -14.50 3.36 -11.79
N SER A 10 -15.49 3.56 -10.90
CA SER A 10 -16.01 2.50 -10.03
C SER A 10 -16.70 1.40 -10.84
N ASN A 11 -17.53 1.78 -11.83
CA ASN A 11 -18.22 0.81 -12.69
C ASN A 11 -17.25 -0.03 -13.53
N SER A 12 -16.21 0.58 -14.10
CA SER A 12 -15.21 -0.13 -14.90
C SER A 12 -14.41 -1.12 -14.05
N PHE A 13 -14.01 -0.72 -12.84
CA PHE A 13 -13.33 -1.61 -11.88
C PHE A 13 -14.22 -2.81 -11.52
N TRP A 14 -15.46 -2.58 -11.07
CA TRP A 14 -16.35 -3.67 -10.65
C TRP A 14 -16.77 -4.57 -11.81
N TYR A 15 -17.00 -4.03 -13.02
CA TYR A 15 -17.32 -4.83 -14.21
C TYR A 15 -16.20 -5.82 -14.56
N ARG A 16 -14.94 -5.37 -14.52
CA ARG A 16 -13.77 -6.22 -14.82
C ARG A 16 -13.52 -7.25 -13.72
N SER A 17 -13.71 -6.87 -12.45
CA SER A 17 -13.44 -7.76 -11.30
C SER A 17 -14.53 -8.81 -11.09
N LYS A 18 -15.79 -8.54 -11.47
CA LYS A 18 -16.94 -9.43 -11.21
C LYS A 18 -16.80 -10.83 -11.81
N PHE A 19 -16.12 -10.98 -12.94
CA PHE A 19 -15.91 -12.29 -13.57
C PHE A 19 -14.94 -13.19 -12.79
N PHE A 20 -14.01 -12.59 -12.05
CA PHE A 20 -13.02 -13.31 -11.25
C PHE A 20 -13.48 -13.58 -9.81
N LEU A 21 -14.55 -12.90 -9.39
CA LEU A 21 -15.23 -13.12 -8.11
C LEU A 21 -16.35 -14.17 -8.21
N LYS A 22 -16.48 -14.90 -9.33
CA LYS A 22 -17.52 -15.92 -9.49
C LYS A 22 -17.36 -17.02 -8.42
N PRO A 23 -18.42 -17.34 -7.67
CA PRO A 23 -18.37 -18.35 -6.60
C PRO A 23 -17.91 -19.74 -7.07
N SER A 24 -18.20 -20.09 -8.33
CA SER A 24 -17.96 -21.42 -8.88
C SER A 24 -16.48 -21.81 -9.10
N SER A 25 -15.56 -20.85 -9.05
CA SER A 25 -14.10 -21.11 -9.14
C SER A 25 -13.34 -20.69 -7.88
N SER A 26 -14.05 -20.25 -6.85
CA SER A 26 -13.43 -19.78 -5.62
C SER A 26 -13.14 -20.98 -4.71
N SER A 27 -11.87 -21.25 -4.43
CA SER A 27 -11.47 -22.22 -3.40
C SER A 27 -11.78 -21.74 -1.97
N LEU A 28 -12.31 -20.52 -1.83
CA LEU A 28 -12.58 -19.86 -0.58
C LEU A 28 -13.93 -20.32 -0.02
N GLN A 29 -13.91 -21.05 1.10
CA GLN A 29 -15.12 -21.65 1.69
C GLN A 29 -15.73 -20.85 2.84
N ALA A 30 -14.93 -19.99 3.49
CA ALA A 30 -15.40 -19.15 4.58
C ALA A 30 -14.40 -18.03 4.89
N PHE A 31 -14.88 -16.96 5.52
CA PHE A 31 -14.07 -15.99 6.22
C PHE A 31 -14.23 -16.11 7.74
N LEU A 32 -13.18 -15.72 8.45
CA LEU A 32 -13.23 -15.43 9.87
C LEU A 32 -13.38 -13.92 10.04
N ASP A 33 -14.46 -13.51 10.67
CA ASP A 33 -14.67 -12.12 11.06
C ASP A 33 -13.73 -11.76 12.23
N SER A 34 -13.52 -10.45 12.41
CA SER A 34 -12.82 -9.83 13.56
C SER A 34 -13.33 -10.32 14.92
N SER A 35 -14.60 -10.69 15.00
CA SER A 35 -15.25 -11.28 16.18
C SER A 35 -14.97 -12.78 16.38
N GLY A 36 -14.24 -13.44 15.46
CA GLY A 36 -13.98 -14.87 15.45
C GLY A 36 -15.12 -15.73 14.86
N GLN A 37 -16.17 -15.10 14.32
CA GLN A 37 -17.27 -15.82 13.68
C GLN A 37 -16.93 -16.28 12.26
N ILE A 38 -17.42 -17.47 11.89
CA ILE A 38 -17.23 -18.03 10.56
C ILE A 38 -18.37 -17.57 9.65
N VAL A 39 -18.04 -16.78 8.63
CA VAL A 39 -18.96 -16.28 7.60
C VAL A 39 -18.79 -17.14 6.34
N LYS A 40 -19.85 -17.80 5.90
CA LYS A 40 -19.85 -18.68 4.71
C LYS A 40 -20.66 -18.13 3.53
N GLU A 41 -21.45 -17.10 3.76
CA GLU A 41 -22.27 -16.48 2.73
C GLU A 41 -21.39 -15.61 1.82
N SER A 42 -21.42 -15.91 0.51
CA SER A 42 -20.50 -15.31 -0.46
C SER A 42 -20.62 -13.79 -0.56
N ASP A 43 -21.83 -13.26 -0.46
CA ASP A 43 -22.08 -11.82 -0.58
C ASP A 43 -21.52 -11.07 0.63
N LEU A 44 -21.69 -11.63 1.83
CA LEU A 44 -21.11 -11.08 3.05
C LEU A 44 -19.58 -11.16 3.04
N MET A 45 -19.01 -12.27 2.58
CA MET A 45 -17.55 -12.42 2.42
C MET A 45 -16.99 -11.34 1.47
N GLY A 46 -17.64 -11.11 0.34
CA GLY A 46 -17.23 -10.08 -0.63
C GLY A 46 -17.24 -8.67 -0.03
N ASN A 47 -18.26 -8.34 0.77
CA ASN A 47 -18.33 -7.05 1.46
C ASN A 47 -17.21 -6.90 2.51
N ILE A 48 -16.97 -7.92 3.34
CA ILE A 48 -15.90 -7.89 4.35
C ILE A 48 -14.52 -7.71 3.70
N ALA A 49 -14.24 -8.42 2.60
CA ALA A 49 -12.98 -8.24 1.86
C ALA A 49 -12.82 -6.81 1.32
N ALA A 50 -13.87 -6.26 0.71
CA ALA A 50 -13.84 -4.90 0.17
C ALA A 50 -13.60 -3.86 1.28
N ASP A 51 -14.20 -4.10 2.46
CA ASP A 51 -14.04 -3.27 3.64
C ASP A 51 -12.60 -3.25 4.13
N TYR A 52 -12.01 -4.43 4.28
CA TYR A 52 -10.61 -4.60 4.68
C TYR A 52 -9.65 -3.90 3.72
N TYR A 53 -9.77 -4.13 2.41
CA TYR A 53 -8.83 -3.54 1.45
C TYR A 53 -8.95 -2.01 1.39
N GLU A 54 -10.16 -1.45 1.50
CA GLU A 54 -10.30 0.01 1.55
C GLU A 54 -9.66 0.63 2.80
N GLU A 55 -9.75 -0.03 3.96
CA GLU A 55 -9.05 0.42 5.17
C GLU A 55 -7.53 0.27 5.03
N PHE A 56 -7.08 -0.87 4.50
CA PHE A 56 -5.67 -1.14 4.25
C PHE A 56 -5.03 -0.08 3.34
N PHE A 57 -5.71 0.31 2.26
CA PHE A 57 -5.19 1.34 1.34
C PHE A 57 -5.41 2.78 1.83
N LYS A 58 -6.35 3.02 2.76
CA LYS A 58 -6.46 4.32 3.45
C LYS A 58 -5.40 4.53 4.51
N ALA A 59 -4.91 3.46 5.11
CA ALA A 59 -3.79 3.52 6.04
C ALA A 59 -2.52 3.92 5.27
N SER A 60 -2.28 5.22 5.11
CA SER A 60 -1.03 5.75 4.59
C SER A 60 0.08 5.59 5.64
N ASN A 61 0.44 4.34 5.95
CA ASN A 61 1.75 4.06 6.54
C ASN A 61 2.77 4.22 5.41
N ILE A 62 3.07 5.48 5.09
CA ILE A 62 4.27 5.83 4.35
C ILE A 62 5.42 5.47 5.28
N VAL A 63 5.86 4.22 5.19
CA VAL A 63 7.12 3.80 5.79
C VAL A 63 8.19 4.58 5.03
N ARG A 64 8.57 5.74 5.55
CA ARG A 64 9.73 6.44 5.03
C ARG A 64 10.91 5.48 5.22
N PRO A 65 11.73 5.25 4.19
CA PRO A 65 12.99 4.56 4.39
C PRO A 65 13.75 5.25 5.53
N HIS A 66 14.48 4.45 6.31
CA HIS A 66 15.27 4.89 7.47
C HIS A 66 16.04 6.20 7.17
N PRO A 67 16.25 7.12 8.14
CA PRO A 67 16.73 8.50 7.91
C PRO A 67 18.07 8.71 7.19
N TYR A 68 18.73 7.65 6.71
CA TYR A 68 19.93 7.74 5.89
C TYR A 68 19.71 8.47 4.56
N THR A 69 18.46 8.71 4.17
CA THR A 69 18.11 9.53 2.99
C THR A 69 18.04 11.03 3.28
N ASP A 70 18.01 11.45 4.55
CA ASP A 70 18.06 12.86 4.98
C ASP A 70 19.49 13.27 5.43
N SER A 71 20.52 12.52 5.03
CA SER A 71 21.90 12.89 5.33
C SER A 71 22.21 14.24 4.67
N PRO A 72 22.83 15.20 5.39
CA PRO A 72 23.26 16.45 4.76
C PRO A 72 24.18 16.12 3.58
N ALA A 73 24.05 16.89 2.50
CA ALA A 73 24.91 16.72 1.34
C ALA A 73 26.36 16.82 1.78
N ILE A 74 27.16 15.80 1.45
CA ILE A 74 28.60 15.82 1.73
C ILE A 74 29.21 16.87 0.78
N GLU A 75 29.75 17.96 1.33
CA GLU A 75 30.59 18.90 0.59
C GLU A 75 31.93 18.22 0.30
N TYR A 76 32.08 17.69 -0.91
CA TYR A 76 33.35 17.10 -1.37
C TYR A 76 34.36 18.17 -1.78
N ASP A 77 33.88 19.34 -2.19
CA ASP A 77 34.71 20.47 -2.54
C ASP A 77 34.96 21.29 -1.26
N ASN A 78 35.99 20.93 -0.50
CA ASN A 78 36.52 21.80 0.54
C ASN A 78 37.27 22.98 -0.11
N ILE A 79 36.54 23.84 -0.84
CA ILE A 79 37.08 25.00 -1.58
C ILE A 79 37.83 25.96 -0.63
N ASN A 80 37.54 25.88 0.66
CA ASN A 80 38.14 26.69 1.72
C ASN A 80 39.24 25.98 2.53
N GLU A 81 39.52 24.68 2.30
CA GLU A 81 40.65 24.02 2.96
C GLU A 81 41.96 24.39 2.27
N VAL A 82 42.84 25.07 3.02
CA VAL A 82 44.20 25.36 2.58
C VAL A 82 45.01 24.07 2.61
N ILE A 83 45.42 23.59 1.45
CA ILE A 83 46.33 22.45 1.34
C ILE A 83 47.69 22.86 1.96
N PRO A 84 48.21 22.13 2.96
CA PRO A 84 49.49 22.47 3.58
C PRO A 84 50.65 22.29 2.60
N GLU A 85 51.56 23.26 2.56
CA GLU A 85 52.75 23.20 1.72
C GLU A 85 53.69 22.09 2.20
N VAL A 86 54.05 21.19 1.28
CA VAL A 86 55.01 20.13 1.53
C VAL A 86 56.41 20.74 1.59
N LYS A 87 57.05 20.72 2.75
CA LYS A 87 58.48 21.03 2.88
C LYS A 87 59.29 19.79 2.52
N LEU A 88 60.18 19.93 1.54
CA LEU A 88 61.21 18.95 1.24
C LEU A 88 62.41 19.26 2.14
N ASP A 89 62.69 18.36 3.09
CA ASP A 89 63.94 18.33 3.84
C ASP A 89 65.08 17.73 2.99
#